data_AF-A0A0G1STR9-F1
#
_entry.id   AF-A0A0G1STR9-F1
#
_cell.length_a   1.000
_cell.length_b   1.000
_cell.length_c   1.000
_cell.angle_alpha   90.00
_cell.angle_beta   90.00
_cell.angle_gamma   90.00
#
_symmetry.space_group_name_H-M   'P 1'
#
loop_
_entity.id
_entity.type
_entity.pdbx_description
1 polymer ?
#
loop_
_entity_poly.entity_id
_entity_poly.type
_entity_poly.pdbx_seq_one_letter_code
_entity_poly.pdbx_strand_id
1 'polypeptide(L)'
;MTNLKHKRLELPDLPYKYDALEPVISKAIMTLHHTRHHLAYVTGVNAAMDKLEKARAGEGLEIDYKAVMRDFSFHMSGHKLHSIFWKNLRKSSKDNAPTGSLLEKINEQFGSFTAFQTEFAGAGKSVEGSGWVALIQDGDDLHIIQIQNHNLLSVLETKTLLVLDVWEHAYYLDYQNDRGKYVDAFWNIINWDDVAARLA
;
A
#
# COMPACT_ATOMS: atom_id res chain seq x y z
N MET A 1 27.82 12.22 22.50
CA MET A 1 27.98 11.26 21.39
C MET A 1 26.75 11.40 20.51
N THR A 2 26.93 11.77 19.24
CA THR A 2 25.83 11.86 18.27
C THR A 2 25.27 10.45 18.06
N ASN A 3 23.97 10.25 18.34
CA ASN A 3 23.32 8.97 18.05
C ASN A 3 23.09 8.89 16.52
N LEU A 4 24.01 8.24 15.81
CA LEU A 4 23.95 8.09 14.36
C LEU A 4 22.98 6.99 13.89
N LYS A 5 22.27 6.33 14.82
CA LYS A 5 21.40 5.18 14.52
C LYS A 5 19.93 5.58 14.34
N HIS A 6 19.32 5.07 13.28
CA HIS A 6 17.89 5.13 13.04
C HIS A 6 17.18 3.99 13.79
N LYS A 7 15.93 4.24 14.20
CA LYS A 7 15.06 3.18 14.70
C LYS A 7 14.85 2.14 13.60
N ARG A 8 15.06 0.86 13.93
CA ARG A 8 14.78 -0.25 13.00
C ARG A 8 13.29 -0.50 12.89
N LEU A 9 12.88 -0.88 11.69
CA LEU A 9 11.51 -1.25 11.39
C LEU A 9 11.26 -2.70 11.76
N GLU A 10 10.02 -2.99 12.12
CA GLU A 10 9.51 -4.31 12.41
C GLU A 10 8.32 -4.60 11.50
N LEU A 11 8.09 -5.87 11.19
CA LEU A 11 6.89 -6.29 10.47
C LEU A 11 5.69 -6.09 11.41
N PRO A 12 4.70 -5.24 11.07
CA PRO A 12 3.55 -5.03 11.94
C PRO A 12 2.67 -6.27 11.96
N ASP A 13 2.04 -6.56 13.09
CA ASP A 13 1.00 -7.59 13.12
C ASP A 13 -0.20 -7.19 12.26
N LEU A 14 -0.86 -8.17 11.64
CA LEU A 14 -2.11 -7.94 10.94
C LEU A 14 -3.23 -7.62 11.96
N PRO A 15 -4.16 -6.71 11.64
CA PRO A 15 -5.28 -6.38 12.53
C PRO A 15 -6.35 -7.50 12.58
N TYR A 16 -6.15 -8.59 11.84
CA TYR A 16 -7.06 -9.73 11.72
C TYR A 16 -6.31 -11.02 11.37
N LYS A 17 -6.99 -12.16 11.46
CA LYS A 17 -6.43 -13.47 11.08
C LYS A 17 -6.21 -13.58 9.57
N TYR A 18 -5.26 -14.42 9.14
CA TYR A 18 -4.94 -14.60 7.73
C TYR A 18 -6.10 -15.08 6.84
N ASP A 19 -7.11 -15.75 7.39
CA ASP A 19 -8.31 -16.21 6.68
C ASP A 19 -9.49 -15.21 6.75
N ALA A 20 -9.31 -14.05 7.39
CA ALA A 20 -10.41 -13.12 7.64
C ALA A 20 -11.00 -12.47 6.37
N LEU A 21 -10.27 -12.50 5.25
CA LEU A 21 -10.64 -11.88 3.98
C LEU A 21 -11.24 -12.89 2.98
N GLU A 22 -11.35 -14.16 3.34
CA GLU A 22 -12.02 -15.15 2.50
C GLU A 22 -13.50 -14.79 2.30
N PRO A 23 -14.07 -14.99 1.09
CA PRO A 23 -13.47 -15.66 -0.06
C PRO A 23 -12.71 -14.72 -1.03
N VAL A 24 -12.49 -13.45 -0.67
CA VAL A 24 -11.89 -12.45 -1.59
C VAL A 24 -10.38 -12.58 -1.68
N ILE A 25 -9.70 -12.83 -0.57
CA ILE A 25 -8.26 -13.15 -0.57
C ILE A 25 -8.05 -14.36 0.32
N SER A 26 -7.47 -15.41 -0.24
CA SER A 26 -7.22 -16.66 0.47
C SER A 26 -6.21 -16.50 1.59
N LYS A 27 -6.33 -17.37 2.60
CA LYS A 27 -5.33 -17.49 3.66
C LYS A 27 -3.91 -17.68 3.13
N ALA A 28 -3.76 -18.39 2.01
CA ALA A 28 -2.46 -18.66 1.40
C ALA A 28 -1.79 -17.37 0.91
N ILE A 29 -2.52 -16.55 0.15
CA ILE A 29 -2.03 -15.23 -0.28
C ILE A 29 -1.72 -14.38 0.95
N MET A 30 -2.67 -14.21 1.87
CA MET A 30 -2.48 -13.35 3.04
C MET A 30 -1.25 -13.73 3.88
N THR A 31 -1.02 -15.04 4.05
CA THR A 31 0.15 -15.53 4.78
C THR A 31 1.45 -15.19 4.05
N LEU A 32 1.55 -15.48 2.75
CA LEU A 32 2.77 -15.21 1.97
C LEU A 32 3.03 -13.72 1.80
N HIS A 33 2.00 -12.96 1.44
CA HIS A 33 2.05 -11.52 1.21
C HIS A 33 2.54 -10.78 2.46
N HIS A 34 2.06 -11.17 3.65
CA HIS A 34 2.53 -10.61 4.91
C HIS A 34 3.92 -11.13 5.32
N THR A 35 4.07 -12.45 5.47
CA THR A 35 5.26 -13.04 6.12
C THR A 35 6.49 -13.13 5.22
N ARG A 36 6.32 -12.99 3.89
CA ARG A 36 7.42 -13.02 2.92
C ARG A 36 7.61 -11.66 2.26
N HIS A 37 6.60 -11.15 1.56
CA HIS A 37 6.76 -9.92 0.78
C HIS A 37 6.91 -8.69 1.69
N HIS A 38 5.99 -8.47 2.63
CA HIS A 38 6.11 -7.34 3.56
C HIS A 38 7.38 -7.42 4.42
N LEU A 39 7.73 -8.62 4.90
CA LEU A 39 8.97 -8.85 5.65
C LEU A 39 10.23 -8.51 4.84
N ALA A 40 10.25 -8.82 3.53
CA ALA A 40 11.37 -8.49 2.66
C ALA A 40 11.56 -6.98 2.55
N TYR A 41 10.49 -6.18 2.49
CA TYR A 41 10.58 -4.72 2.51
C TYR A 41 11.14 -4.20 3.84
N VAL A 42 10.64 -4.68 4.97
CA VAL A 42 11.16 -4.31 6.31
C VAL A 42 12.66 -4.60 6.41
N THR A 43 13.07 -5.81 6.00
CA THR A 43 14.47 -6.23 6.02
C THR A 43 15.34 -5.36 5.12
N GLY A 44 14.85 -5.05 3.91
CA GLY A 44 15.57 -4.21 2.94
C GLY A 44 15.76 -2.77 3.41
N VAL A 45 14.76 -2.16 4.06
CA VAL A 45 14.90 -0.83 4.68
C VAL A 45 15.99 -0.84 5.74
N ASN A 46 15.92 -1.82 6.66
CA ASN A 46 16.87 -1.92 7.76
C ASN A 46 18.31 -2.12 7.23
N ALA A 47 18.49 -2.94 6.19
CA ALA A 47 19.78 -3.13 5.55
C ALA A 47 20.32 -1.86 4.86
N ALA A 48 19.45 -1.07 4.21
CA ALA A 48 19.85 0.21 3.62
C ALA A 48 20.24 1.22 4.71
N MET A 49 19.49 1.29 5.83
CA MET A 49 19.85 2.12 6.98
C MET A 49 21.19 1.70 7.58
N ASP A 50 21.45 0.40 7.77
CA ASP A 50 22.73 -0.11 8.29
C ASP A 50 23.92 0.35 7.43
N LYS A 51 23.81 0.24 6.10
CA LYS A 51 24.85 0.71 5.17
C LYS A 51 25.12 2.21 5.33
N LEU A 52 24.08 3.03 5.40
CA LEU A 52 24.19 4.48 5.56
C LEU A 52 24.77 4.87 6.93
N GLU A 53 24.42 4.14 7.98
CA GLU A 53 24.94 4.39 9.33
C GLU A 53 26.43 4.07 9.45
N LYS A 54 26.87 2.93 8.91
CA LYS A 54 28.30 2.55 8.89
C LYS A 54 29.13 3.55 8.08
N ALA A 55 28.61 4.00 6.94
CA ALA A 55 29.26 5.04 6.14
C ALA A 55 29.41 6.36 6.92
N ARG A 56 28.36 6.82 7.62
CA ARG A 56 28.42 8.02 8.48
C ARG A 56 29.36 7.87 9.67
N ALA A 57 29.45 6.68 10.24
CA ALA A 57 30.36 6.37 11.35
C ALA A 57 31.84 6.30 10.92
N GLY A 58 32.13 6.38 9.63
CA GLY A 58 33.50 6.29 9.12
C GLY A 58 34.08 4.88 9.23
N GLU A 59 33.24 3.83 9.28
CA GLU A 59 33.66 2.42 9.41
C GLU A 59 34.26 1.85 8.10
N GLY A 60 34.92 2.69 7.29
CA GLY A 60 35.64 2.27 6.09
C GLY A 60 34.77 1.74 4.94
N LEU A 61 33.46 1.99 4.98
CA LEU A 61 32.54 1.52 3.95
C LEU A 61 32.34 2.59 2.88
N GLU A 62 33.08 2.50 1.77
CA GLU A 62 32.67 3.20 0.54
C GLU A 62 31.38 2.54 0.03
N ILE A 63 30.30 3.33 -0.06
CA ILE A 63 29.01 2.88 -0.58
C ILE A 63 28.68 3.63 -1.86
N ASP A 64 28.03 2.94 -2.79
CA ASP A 64 27.29 3.59 -3.87
C ASP A 64 26.01 4.21 -3.29
N TYR A 65 26.06 5.51 -2.99
CA TYR A 65 24.93 6.25 -2.46
C TYR A 65 23.70 6.19 -3.38
N LYS A 66 23.88 6.20 -4.71
CA LYS A 66 22.76 6.12 -5.64
C LYS A 66 22.05 4.78 -5.52
N ALA A 67 22.80 3.69 -5.45
CA ALA A 67 22.24 2.35 -5.27
C ALA A 67 21.51 2.22 -3.92
N VAL A 68 22.14 2.62 -2.82
CA VAL A 68 21.55 2.49 -1.48
C VAL A 68 20.30 3.34 -1.32
N MET A 69 20.24 4.55 -1.89
CA MET A 69 19.04 5.38 -1.83
C MET A 69 17.90 4.83 -2.69
N ARG A 70 18.20 4.14 -3.80
CA ARG A 70 17.19 3.41 -4.59
C ARG A 70 16.63 2.23 -3.82
N ASP A 71 17.48 1.42 -3.18
CA ASP A 71 17.06 0.32 -2.31
C ASP A 71 16.16 0.84 -1.18
N PHE A 72 16.61 1.89 -0.50
CA PHE A 72 15.84 2.52 0.57
C PHE A 72 14.46 2.99 0.08
N SER A 73 14.39 3.69 -1.06
CA SER A 73 13.14 4.18 -1.62
C SER A 73 12.17 3.03 -1.94
N PHE A 74 12.64 2.00 -2.64
CA PHE A 74 11.81 0.85 -3.02
C PHE A 74 11.27 0.11 -1.78
N HIS A 75 12.16 -0.22 -0.83
CA HIS A 75 11.77 -0.98 0.35
C HIS A 75 10.94 -0.15 1.34
N MET A 76 11.26 1.13 1.54
CA MET A 76 10.51 2.00 2.46
C MET A 76 9.10 2.23 1.95
N SER A 77 8.94 2.52 0.65
CA SER A 77 7.60 2.68 0.08
C SER A 77 6.83 1.35 0.09
N GLY A 78 7.49 0.22 -0.20
CA GLY A 78 6.87 -1.10 -0.07
C GLY A 78 6.34 -1.36 1.33
N HIS A 79 7.14 -1.11 2.37
CA HIS A 79 6.71 -1.23 3.76
C HIS A 79 5.53 -0.31 4.10
N LYS A 80 5.61 0.98 3.73
CA LYS A 80 4.56 1.96 4.03
C LYS A 80 3.23 1.60 3.34
N LEU A 81 3.27 1.27 2.06
CA LEU A 81 2.07 0.90 1.29
C LEU A 81 1.39 -0.34 1.87
N HIS A 82 2.16 -1.40 2.17
CA HIS A 82 1.59 -2.60 2.80
C HIS A 82 1.03 -2.31 4.19
N SER A 83 1.71 -1.48 4.99
CA SER A 83 1.22 -1.09 6.32
C SER A 83 -0.11 -0.32 6.28
N ILE A 84 -0.40 0.37 5.16
CA ILE A 84 -1.70 1.01 4.92
C ILE A 84 -2.70 -0.04 4.40
N PHE A 85 -2.31 -0.84 3.42
CA PHE A 85 -3.12 -1.90 2.80
C PHE A 85 -3.76 -2.82 3.85
N TRP A 86 -2.99 -3.31 4.84
CA TRP A 86 -3.54 -4.20 5.87
C TRP A 86 -4.63 -3.55 6.73
N LYS A 87 -4.57 -2.23 6.93
CA LYS A 87 -5.56 -1.50 7.73
C LYS A 87 -6.77 -1.08 6.90
N ASN A 88 -6.56 -0.84 5.61
CA ASN A 88 -7.59 -0.58 4.61
C ASN A 88 -8.48 -1.79 4.31
N LEU A 89 -8.22 -2.95 4.92
CA LEU A 89 -8.95 -4.18 4.69
C LEU A 89 -9.70 -4.64 5.94
N ARG A 90 -10.82 -5.32 5.74
CA ARG A 90 -11.65 -5.94 6.78
C ARG A 90 -12.38 -7.14 6.20
N LYS A 91 -13.02 -7.91 7.09
CA LYS A 91 -13.92 -9.00 6.71
C LYS A 91 -14.97 -8.50 5.70
N SER A 92 -15.20 -9.33 4.67
CA SER A 92 -16.12 -9.04 3.58
C SER A 92 -17.53 -8.69 4.09
N SER A 93 -18.13 -7.65 3.50
CA SER A 93 -19.49 -7.21 3.78
C SER A 93 -20.23 -6.98 2.47
N LYS A 94 -21.54 -7.30 2.47
CA LYS A 94 -22.44 -6.86 1.40
C LYS A 94 -22.63 -5.34 1.49
N ASP A 95 -22.84 -4.71 0.34
CA ASP A 95 -23.13 -3.28 0.21
C ASP A 95 -22.10 -2.37 0.90
N ASN A 96 -20.81 -2.71 0.76
CA ASN A 96 -19.70 -2.05 1.44
C ASN A 96 -19.37 -0.68 0.82
N ALA A 97 -19.89 0.40 1.43
CA ALA A 97 -19.69 1.78 0.98
C ALA A 97 -19.23 2.69 2.14
N PRO A 98 -18.51 3.79 1.86
CA PRO A 98 -18.18 4.79 2.87
C PRO A 98 -19.42 5.58 3.27
N THR A 99 -19.32 6.26 4.42
CA THR A 99 -20.37 7.16 4.93
C THR A 99 -19.77 8.47 5.42
N GLY A 100 -20.61 9.45 5.74
CA GLY A 100 -20.19 10.72 6.32
C GLY A 100 -19.30 11.54 5.40
N SER A 101 -18.36 12.30 5.98
CA SER A 101 -17.52 13.28 5.26
C SER A 101 -16.72 12.67 4.11
N LEU A 102 -16.31 11.40 4.22
CA LEU A 102 -15.61 10.71 3.14
C LEU A 102 -16.54 10.52 1.91
N LEU A 103 -17.78 10.06 2.12
CA LEU A 103 -18.73 9.88 1.03
C LEU A 103 -19.15 11.21 0.41
N GLU A 104 -19.36 12.24 1.24
CA GLU A 104 -19.69 13.59 0.78
C GLU A 104 -18.58 14.13 -0.14
N LYS A 105 -17.32 14.04 0.30
CA LYS A 105 -16.17 14.50 -0.46
C LYS A 105 -15.96 13.70 -1.75
N ILE A 106 -16.19 12.39 -1.71
CA ILE A 106 -16.17 11.55 -2.92
C ILE A 106 -17.25 11.99 -3.91
N ASN A 107 -18.48 12.22 -3.44
CA ASN A 107 -19.57 12.65 -4.33
C ASN A 107 -19.34 14.05 -4.90
N GLU A 108 -18.72 14.95 -4.12
CA GLU A 108 -18.35 16.29 -4.58
C GLU A 108 -17.33 16.24 -5.72
N GLN A 109 -16.27 15.45 -5.57
CA GLN A 109 -15.11 15.53 -6.46
C GLN A 109 -15.14 14.53 -7.61
N PHE A 110 -15.83 13.40 -7.45
CA PHE A 110 -16.02 12.38 -8.49
C PHE A 110 -17.45 12.35 -9.04
N GLY A 111 -18.35 13.19 -8.52
CA GLY A 111 -19.76 13.28 -8.93
C GLY A 111 -20.68 12.20 -8.34
N SER A 112 -20.15 11.01 -8.04
CA SER A 112 -20.85 9.96 -7.29
C SER A 112 -19.87 8.88 -6.81
N PHE A 113 -20.27 8.11 -5.79
CA PHE A 113 -19.51 6.92 -5.38
C PHE A 113 -19.33 5.92 -6.53
N THR A 114 -20.34 5.70 -7.36
CA THR A 114 -20.24 4.79 -8.52
C THR A 114 -19.21 5.27 -9.56
N ALA A 115 -19.15 6.59 -9.80
CA ALA A 115 -18.15 7.18 -10.69
C ALA A 115 -16.73 7.02 -10.13
N PHE A 116 -16.55 7.28 -8.83
CA PHE A 116 -15.30 7.00 -8.11
C PHE A 116 -14.89 5.53 -8.22
N GLN A 117 -15.83 4.59 -8.02
CA GLN A 117 -15.55 3.15 -8.15
C GLN A 117 -15.08 2.81 -9.57
N THR A 118 -15.72 3.38 -10.58
CA THR A 118 -15.37 3.15 -11.99
C THR A 118 -13.97 3.66 -12.30
N GLU A 119 -13.64 4.87 -11.86
CA GLU A 119 -12.32 5.47 -12.06
C GLU A 119 -11.22 4.71 -11.31
N PHE A 120 -11.43 4.39 -10.03
CA PHE A 120 -10.47 3.67 -9.20
C PHE A 120 -10.22 2.26 -9.73
N ALA A 121 -11.28 1.54 -10.11
CA ALA A 121 -11.14 0.21 -10.70
C ALA A 121 -10.45 0.26 -12.07
N GLY A 122 -10.78 1.26 -12.90
CA GLY A 122 -10.13 1.49 -14.20
C GLY A 122 -8.62 1.75 -14.05
N ALA A 123 -8.24 2.57 -13.07
CA ALA A 123 -6.84 2.84 -12.75
C ALA A 123 -6.12 1.58 -12.21
N GLY A 124 -6.73 0.83 -11.29
CA GLY A 124 -6.13 -0.40 -10.75
C GLY A 124 -5.92 -1.50 -11.79
N LYS A 125 -6.89 -1.69 -12.69
CA LYS A 125 -6.81 -2.69 -13.76
C LYS A 125 -5.72 -2.35 -14.78
N SER A 126 -5.48 -1.06 -15.03
CA SER A 126 -4.58 -0.58 -16.08
C SER A 126 -3.14 -0.30 -15.64
N VAL A 127 -2.76 -0.59 -14.39
CA VAL A 127 -1.37 -0.47 -13.94
C VAL A 127 -0.45 -1.33 -14.82
N GLU A 128 0.54 -0.71 -15.46
CA GLU A 128 1.51 -1.42 -16.28
C GLU A 128 2.52 -2.17 -15.40
N GLY A 129 2.49 -3.51 -15.46
CA GLY A 129 3.35 -4.37 -14.64
C GLY A 129 2.92 -4.39 -13.17
N SER A 130 3.89 -4.22 -12.28
CA SER A 130 3.71 -4.28 -10.82
C SER A 130 3.42 -2.90 -10.23
N GLY A 131 2.43 -2.79 -9.35
CA GLY A 131 2.10 -1.51 -8.75
C GLY A 131 0.83 -1.49 -7.91
N TRP A 132 0.28 -0.30 -7.75
CA TRP A 132 -0.84 0.02 -6.89
C TRP A 132 -1.76 1.02 -7.58
N VAL A 133 -3.01 1.03 -7.14
CA VAL A 133 -3.87 2.21 -7.26
C VAL A 133 -4.13 2.77 -5.86
N ALA A 134 -4.13 4.09 -5.74
CA ALA A 134 -4.31 4.78 -4.47
C ALA A 134 -5.28 5.96 -4.58
N LEU A 135 -6.08 6.15 -3.54
CA LEU A 135 -6.76 7.41 -3.25
C LEU A 135 -5.86 8.21 -2.32
N ILE A 136 -5.47 9.40 -2.76
CA ILE A 136 -4.67 10.34 -1.97
C ILE A 136 -5.45 11.62 -1.73
N GLN A 137 -5.04 12.37 -0.71
CA GLN A 137 -5.46 13.73 -0.47
C GLN A 137 -4.27 14.68 -0.66
N ASP A 138 -4.47 15.72 -1.48
CA ASP A 138 -3.57 16.86 -1.65
C ASP A 138 -4.30 18.14 -1.24
N GLY A 139 -3.91 18.73 -0.12
CA GLY A 139 -4.72 19.77 0.53
C GLY A 139 -6.14 19.30 0.81
N ASP A 140 -7.12 19.97 0.20
CA ASP A 140 -8.54 19.60 0.29
C ASP A 140 -9.02 18.73 -0.87
N ASP A 141 -8.17 18.38 -1.84
CA ASP A 141 -8.58 17.61 -3.01
C ASP A 141 -8.23 16.12 -2.88
N LEU A 142 -9.11 15.26 -3.40
CA LEU A 142 -8.91 13.83 -3.54
C LEU A 142 -8.47 13.52 -4.97
N HIS A 143 -7.44 12.69 -5.10
CA HIS A 143 -6.95 12.21 -6.39
C HIS A 143 -6.79 10.70 -6.39
N ILE A 144 -7.12 10.09 -7.53
CA ILE A 144 -6.76 8.70 -7.82
C ILE A 144 -5.43 8.72 -8.57
N ILE A 145 -4.45 7.98 -8.05
CA ILE A 145 -3.14 7.83 -8.68
C ILE A 145 -2.78 6.36 -8.87
N GLN A 146 -2.00 6.07 -9.90
CA GLN A 146 -1.27 4.81 -10.00
C GLN A 146 0.11 4.98 -9.35
N ILE A 147 0.60 3.92 -8.71
CA ILE A 147 1.98 3.86 -8.21
C ILE A 147 2.62 2.64 -8.84
N GLN A 148 3.59 2.85 -9.73
CA GLN A 148 4.36 1.75 -10.32
C GLN A 148 5.46 1.30 -9.36
N ASN A 149 5.73 0.00 -9.35
CA ASN A 149 6.51 -0.67 -8.32
C ASN A 149 5.97 -0.34 -6.91
N HIS A 150 6.76 0.34 -6.09
CA HIS A 150 6.30 0.91 -4.83
C HIS A 150 6.54 2.41 -4.74
N ASN A 151 7.34 2.99 -5.64
CA ASN A 151 7.96 4.30 -5.45
C ASN A 151 8.00 5.16 -6.72
N LEU A 152 7.38 4.72 -7.82
CA LEU A 152 7.27 5.48 -9.05
C LEU A 152 5.84 6.02 -9.19
N LEU A 153 5.72 7.21 -9.78
CA LEU A 153 4.44 7.93 -9.97
C LEU A 153 3.73 8.36 -8.68
N SER A 154 4.36 8.17 -7.51
CA SER A 154 3.87 8.72 -6.25
C SER A 154 4.01 10.25 -6.23
N VAL A 155 3.02 10.93 -5.65
CA VAL A 155 3.03 12.40 -5.51
C VAL A 155 3.51 12.76 -4.11
N LEU A 156 4.51 13.64 -4.03
CA LEU A 156 5.10 14.08 -2.76
C LEU A 156 4.12 14.95 -1.97
N GLU A 157 4.28 14.96 -0.64
CA GLU A 157 3.48 15.77 0.29
C GLU A 157 1.96 15.49 0.30
N THR A 158 1.55 14.32 -0.21
CA THR A 158 0.15 13.88 -0.19
C THR A 158 -0.13 12.85 0.91
N LYS A 159 -1.38 12.80 1.38
CA LYS A 159 -1.84 11.85 2.40
C LYS A 159 -2.53 10.67 1.73
N THR A 160 -1.98 9.46 1.87
CA THR A 160 -2.60 8.25 1.31
C THR A 160 -3.75 7.74 2.17
N LEU A 161 -4.93 7.61 1.57
CA LEU A 161 -6.18 7.23 2.25
C LEU A 161 -6.53 5.75 2.02
N LEU A 162 -6.59 5.34 0.75
CA LEU A 162 -6.92 3.98 0.32
C LEU A 162 -5.85 3.50 -0.65
N VAL A 163 -5.39 2.26 -0.51
CA VAL A 163 -4.50 1.61 -1.49
C VAL A 163 -5.02 0.22 -1.84
N LEU A 164 -4.77 -0.19 -3.09
CA LEU A 164 -4.94 -1.56 -3.55
C LEU A 164 -3.62 -2.05 -4.17
N ASP A 165 -3.06 -3.12 -3.61
CA ASP A 165 -1.92 -3.83 -4.19
C ASP A 165 -2.37 -4.59 -5.44
N VAL A 166 -1.83 -4.26 -6.61
CA VAL A 166 -2.05 -4.97 -7.88
C VAL A 166 -0.76 -5.59 -8.43
N TRP A 167 0.25 -5.79 -7.58
CA TRP A 167 1.33 -6.73 -7.85
C TRP A 167 0.76 -8.15 -8.02
N GLU A 168 1.36 -8.95 -8.90
CA GLU A 168 0.87 -10.31 -9.15
C GLU A 168 0.85 -11.17 -7.86
N HIS A 169 1.80 -10.99 -6.94
CA HIS A 169 1.81 -11.71 -5.67
C HIS A 169 0.54 -11.49 -4.82
N ALA A 170 -0.21 -10.40 -5.05
CA ALA A 170 -1.38 -10.04 -4.26
C ALA A 170 -2.64 -10.83 -4.66
N TYR A 171 -2.65 -11.45 -5.84
CA TYR A 171 -3.86 -12.10 -6.36
C TYR A 171 -3.62 -13.38 -7.17
N TYR A 172 -2.41 -13.65 -7.66
CA TYR A 172 -2.20 -14.68 -8.70
C TYR A 172 -2.59 -16.09 -8.25
N LEU A 173 -2.43 -16.43 -6.97
CA LEU A 173 -2.82 -17.76 -6.48
C LEU A 173 -4.35 -17.98 -6.57
N ASP A 174 -5.14 -16.93 -6.40
CA ASP A 174 -6.61 -17.01 -6.35
C ASP A 174 -7.24 -16.67 -7.71
N TYR A 175 -6.66 -15.71 -8.44
CA TYR A 175 -7.22 -15.11 -9.65
C TYR A 175 -6.39 -15.33 -10.92
N GLN A 176 -5.19 -15.91 -10.79
CA GLN A 176 -4.22 -16.09 -11.87
C GLN A 176 -4.00 -14.78 -12.63
N ASN A 177 -4.15 -14.77 -13.96
CA ASN A 177 -3.97 -13.57 -14.78
C ASN A 177 -5.16 -12.59 -14.72
N ASP A 178 -6.25 -12.93 -14.03
CA ASP A 178 -7.48 -12.12 -14.00
C ASP A 178 -7.44 -11.07 -12.87
N ARG A 179 -6.54 -10.08 -13.04
CA ARG A 179 -6.49 -8.90 -12.16
C ARG A 179 -7.84 -8.20 -12.08
N GLY A 180 -8.61 -8.20 -13.16
CA GLY A 180 -9.92 -7.57 -13.24
C GLY A 180 -10.86 -8.07 -12.14
N LYS A 181 -11.00 -9.39 -12.03
CA LYS A 181 -11.83 -10.01 -10.97
C LYS A 181 -11.34 -9.72 -9.56
N TYR A 182 -10.03 -9.68 -9.35
CA TYR A 182 -9.46 -9.30 -8.04
C TYR A 182 -9.80 -7.85 -7.67
N VAL A 183 -9.61 -6.91 -8.59
CA VAL A 183 -9.97 -5.50 -8.40
C VAL A 183 -11.47 -5.33 -8.14
N ASP A 184 -12.33 -6.10 -8.83
CA ASP A 184 -13.78 -6.05 -8.60
C ASP A 184 -14.16 -6.66 -7.24
N ALA A 185 -13.47 -7.70 -6.80
CA ALA A 185 -13.73 -8.35 -5.52
C ALA A 185 -13.26 -7.51 -4.32
N PHE A 186 -12.21 -6.70 -4.48
CA PHE A 186 -11.65 -5.80 -3.46
C PHE A 186 -12.68 -4.91 -2.80
N TRP A 187 -13.68 -4.40 -3.54
CA TRP A 187 -14.72 -3.53 -3.02
C TRP A 187 -15.49 -4.12 -1.83
N ASN A 188 -15.58 -5.44 -1.73
CA ASN A 188 -16.29 -6.12 -0.64
C ASN A 188 -15.53 -6.12 0.68
N ILE A 189 -14.21 -5.91 0.67
CA ILE A 189 -13.32 -6.04 1.84
C ILE A 189 -12.68 -4.72 2.28
N ILE A 190 -13.02 -3.58 1.65
CA ILE A 190 -12.49 -2.28 2.05
C ILE A 190 -12.96 -1.91 3.47
N ASN A 191 -12.03 -1.47 4.30
CA ASN A 191 -12.31 -0.90 5.61
C ASN A 191 -12.50 0.61 5.50
N TRP A 192 -13.71 1.03 5.17
CA TRP A 192 -14.05 2.46 5.02
C TRP A 192 -13.84 3.26 6.31
N ASP A 193 -13.89 2.65 7.49
CA ASP A 193 -13.61 3.32 8.76
C ASP A 193 -12.14 3.76 8.86
N ASP A 194 -11.20 2.94 8.41
CA ASP A 194 -9.77 3.30 8.35
C ASP A 194 -9.52 4.37 7.29
N VAL A 195 -10.17 4.28 6.11
CA VAL A 195 -10.07 5.31 5.06
C VAL A 195 -10.61 6.65 5.56
N ALA A 196 -11.76 6.66 6.25
CA ALA A 196 -12.34 7.87 6.82
C ALA A 196 -11.48 8.45 7.95
N ALA A 197 -10.92 7.60 8.82
CA ALA A 197 -10.00 8.04 9.86
C ALA A 197 -8.71 8.66 9.30
N ARG A 198 -8.27 8.22 8.12
CA ARG A 198 -7.16 8.84 7.38
C ARG A 198 -7.55 10.13 6.69
N LEU A 199 -8.81 10.38 6.40
CA LEU A 199 -9.23 11.68 5.85
C LEU A 199 -9.18 12.78 6.92
N ALA A 200 -9.55 12.42 8.16
CA ALA A 200 -9.60 13.32 9.31
C ALA A 200 -8.25 13.92 9.74
#